data_AF-A0A847VFL6-F1
#
_entry.id   AF-A0A847VFL6-F1
#
_cell.length_a   1.000
_cell.length_b   1.000
_cell.length_c   1.000
_cell.angle_alpha   90.00
_cell.angle_beta   90.00
_cell.angle_gamma   90.00
#
_symmetry.space_group_name_H-M   'P 1'
#
loop_
_entity.id
_entity.type
_entity.pdbx_description
1 polymer ?
#
loop_
_entity_poly.entity_id
_entity_poly.type
_entity_poly.pdbx_seq_one_letter_code
_entity_poly.pdbx_strand_id
1 'polypeptide(L)'
;MSTTEATSAWTKLPPIEAHHGGCLNCGPRPAQFPPDGVIAVGFGYAALHKDGVPFWTELNDVVDDELMTCADAEALAAQDPDHDWRIVLYGPLAGRTYQRHGPGRWMLVEKNEGFA
;
A
#
# COMPACT_ATOMS: atom_id res chain seq x y z
N MET A 1 25.76 2.40 -22.87
CA MET A 1 24.63 1.94 -22.06
C MET A 1 24.92 2.46 -20.66
N SER A 2 24.38 3.63 -20.33
CA SER A 2 24.65 4.28 -19.04
C SER A 2 23.55 3.87 -18.07
N THR A 3 23.89 3.00 -17.13
CA THR A 3 23.05 2.68 -15.99
C THR A 3 23.18 3.84 -15.01
N THR A 4 22.16 4.69 -14.94
CA THR A 4 22.05 5.66 -13.85
C THR A 4 21.54 4.90 -12.63
N GLU A 5 22.44 4.54 -11.71
CA GLU A 5 22.08 4.27 -10.32
C GLU A 5 21.53 5.56 -9.72
N ALA A 6 20.21 5.66 -9.65
CA ALA A 6 19.55 6.60 -8.76
C ALA A 6 19.28 5.85 -7.45
N THR A 7 20.24 5.90 -6.52
CA THR A 7 19.99 5.53 -5.13
C THR A 7 19.07 6.61 -4.55
N SER A 8 17.76 6.44 -4.73
CA SER A 8 16.77 7.32 -4.13
C SER A 8 16.82 7.09 -2.62
N ALA A 9 17.46 7.99 -1.88
CA ALA A 9 17.27 8.08 -0.43
C ALA A 9 15.82 8.50 -0.18
N TRP A 10 14.92 7.53 -0.23
CA TRP A 10 13.50 7.76 -0.05
C TRP A 10 13.22 8.24 1.37
N THR A 11 12.21 9.10 1.51
CA THR A 11 11.88 9.69 2.80
C THR A 11 10.82 8.84 3.51
N LYS A 12 11.15 8.40 4.72
CA LYS A 12 10.21 7.73 5.61
C LYS A 12 9.22 8.75 6.19
N LEU A 13 7.95 8.61 5.82
CA LEU A 13 6.87 9.48 6.27
C LEU A 13 6.43 9.10 7.70
N PRO A 14 5.93 10.06 8.49
CA PRO A 14 5.40 9.76 9.81
C PRO A 14 4.13 8.89 9.70
N PRO A 15 4.01 7.81 10.48
CA PRO A 15 2.82 6.97 10.44
C PRO A 15 1.63 7.70 11.07
N ILE A 16 0.45 7.53 10.46
CA ILE A 16 -0.83 7.91 11.04
C ILE A 16 -1.22 6.82 12.04
N GLU A 17 -1.52 7.21 13.28
CA GLU A 17 -1.94 6.27 14.32
C GLU A 17 -3.29 5.60 14.00
N ALA A 18 -3.67 4.62 14.84
CA ALA A 18 -4.96 3.94 14.72
C ALA A 18 -6.11 4.95 14.63
N HIS A 19 -7.03 4.72 13.70
CA HIS A 19 -8.05 5.69 13.33
C HIS A 19 -9.38 5.00 13.00
N HIS A 20 -10.49 5.72 13.13
CA HIS A 20 -11.80 5.20 12.69
C HIS A 20 -11.90 5.29 11.15
N GLY A 21 -12.26 4.17 10.53
CA GLY A 21 -12.31 4.01 9.06
C GLY A 21 -13.68 4.28 8.44
N GLY A 22 -14.50 5.16 9.04
CA GLY A 22 -15.83 5.56 8.55
C GLY A 22 -17.00 4.76 9.13
N CYS A 23 -16.79 3.50 9.51
CA CYS A 23 -17.81 2.70 10.21
C CYS A 23 -17.91 3.11 11.69
N LEU A 24 -19.06 3.63 12.12
CA LEU A 24 -19.29 4.06 13.50
C LEU A 24 -19.41 2.91 14.51
N ASN A 25 -19.68 1.70 14.04
CA ASN A 25 -19.79 0.50 14.88
C ASN A 25 -18.49 -0.31 14.94
N CYS A 26 -17.53 0.00 14.07
CA CYS A 26 -16.27 -0.71 13.98
C CYS A 26 -15.24 -0.01 14.88
N GLY A 27 -14.42 -0.79 15.58
CA GLY A 27 -13.31 -0.24 16.35
C GLY A 27 -12.27 0.48 15.48
N PRO A 28 -11.29 1.15 16.11
CA PRO A 28 -10.18 1.78 15.39
C PRO A 28 -9.48 0.76 14.48
N ARG A 29 -9.25 1.15 13.24
CA ARG A 29 -8.41 0.37 12.33
C ARG A 29 -6.94 0.52 12.74
N PRO A 30 -6.16 -0.57 12.75
CA PRO A 30 -4.74 -0.48 13.01
C PRO A 30 -4.04 0.39 11.96
N ALA A 31 -2.98 1.07 12.38
CA ALA A 31 -2.13 1.86 11.50
C ALA A 31 -1.32 0.99 10.52
N GLN A 32 -1.10 -0.28 10.88
CA GLN A 32 -0.34 -1.22 10.07
C GLN A 32 -1.28 -1.99 9.14
N PHE A 33 -0.88 -2.13 7.88
CA PHE A 33 -1.58 -2.99 6.92
C PHE A 33 -1.47 -4.45 7.38
N PRO A 34 -2.56 -5.24 7.36
CA PRO A 34 -2.52 -6.64 7.78
C PRO A 34 -1.52 -7.44 6.92
N PRO A 35 -0.64 -8.28 7.50
CA PRO A 35 0.31 -9.09 6.74
C PRO A 35 -0.33 -10.05 5.72
N ASP A 36 -1.54 -10.51 6.03
CA ASP A 36 -2.41 -11.35 5.18
C ASP A 36 -3.45 -10.53 4.40
N GLY A 37 -3.38 -9.20 4.49
CA GLY A 37 -4.30 -8.31 3.80
C GLY A 37 -4.10 -8.36 2.30
N VAL A 38 -5.20 -8.48 1.55
CA VAL A 38 -5.20 -8.40 0.09
C VAL A 38 -5.15 -6.95 -0.35
N ILE A 39 -4.29 -6.64 -1.33
CA ILE A 39 -4.18 -5.31 -1.96
C ILE A 39 -5.26 -5.22 -3.04
N ALA A 40 -6.49 -4.99 -2.58
CA ALA A 40 -7.66 -4.89 -3.45
C ALA A 40 -8.68 -3.91 -2.87
N VAL A 41 -9.40 -3.24 -3.76
CA VAL A 41 -10.61 -2.46 -3.42
C VAL A 41 -11.83 -2.91 -4.21
N GLY A 42 -11.66 -3.79 -5.21
CA GLY A 42 -12.72 -4.35 -6.07
C GLY A 42 -13.31 -3.36 -7.07
N PHE A 43 -13.53 -2.11 -6.64
CA PHE A 43 -13.97 -1.00 -7.49
C PHE A 43 -13.21 0.27 -7.12
N GLY A 44 -12.30 0.68 -8.00
CA GLY A 44 -11.41 1.82 -7.76
C GLY A 44 -9.99 1.48 -8.21
N TYR A 45 -9.01 1.86 -7.39
CA TYR A 45 -7.60 1.64 -7.66
C TYR A 45 -6.91 1.01 -6.46
N ALA A 46 -6.33 -0.19 -6.65
CA ALA A 46 -5.41 -0.81 -5.69
C ALA A 46 -4.09 -1.15 -6.39
N ALA A 47 -2.97 -0.83 -5.76
CA ALA A 47 -1.67 -0.99 -6.37
C ALA A 47 -0.53 -1.12 -5.36
N LEU A 48 0.55 -1.77 -5.79
CA LEU A 48 1.87 -1.64 -5.20
C LEU A 48 2.67 -0.64 -6.05
N HIS A 49 3.19 0.40 -5.42
CA HIS A 49 4.05 1.41 -6.04
C HIS A 49 5.49 1.22 -5.62
N LYS A 50 6.41 1.46 -6.56
CA LYS A 50 7.84 1.62 -6.34
C LYS A 50 8.26 3.01 -6.82
N ASP A 51 8.78 3.84 -5.92
CA ASP A 51 9.16 5.24 -6.19
C ASP A 51 8.02 6.07 -6.82
N GLY A 52 6.80 5.85 -6.36
CA GLY A 52 5.60 6.54 -6.86
C GLY A 52 5.11 6.07 -8.23
N VAL A 53 5.72 5.04 -8.81
CA VAL A 53 5.28 4.41 -10.07
C VAL A 53 4.58 3.09 -9.76
N PRO A 54 3.42 2.78 -10.38
CA PRO A 54 2.77 1.48 -10.20
C PRO A 54 3.68 0.34 -10.66
N PHE A 55 4.03 -0.55 -9.73
CA PHE A 55 4.75 -1.80 -9.97
C PHE A 55 3.77 -2.95 -10.25
N TRP A 56 2.64 -2.96 -9.53
CA TRP A 56 1.52 -3.86 -9.74
C TRP A 56 0.21 -3.12 -9.49
N THR A 57 -0.86 -3.52 -10.18
CA THR A 57 -2.21 -2.97 -10.01
C THR A 57 -3.24 -4.09 -10.03
N GLU A 58 -4.28 -3.97 -9.21
CA GLU A 58 -5.50 -4.77 -9.30
C GLU A 58 -6.14 -4.53 -10.68
N LEU A 59 -6.37 -5.58 -11.46
CA LEU A 59 -7.14 -5.52 -12.71
C LEU A 59 -8.59 -5.94 -12.41
N ASN A 60 -9.52 -5.46 -13.23
CA ASN A 60 -10.96 -5.67 -12.99
C ASN A 60 -11.43 -7.12 -13.24
N ASP A 61 -10.62 -7.96 -13.88
CA ASP A 61 -10.93 -9.33 -14.30
C ASP A 61 -10.13 -10.41 -13.56
N VAL A 62 -9.40 -10.02 -12.50
CA VAL A 62 -8.59 -10.92 -11.67
C VAL A 62 -9.49 -11.72 -10.74
N VAL A 63 -9.24 -13.03 -10.62
CA VAL A 63 -9.91 -13.88 -9.63
C VAL A 63 -9.21 -13.78 -8.27
N ASP A 64 -9.91 -14.04 -7.16
CA ASP A 64 -9.41 -13.83 -5.80
C ASP A 64 -8.01 -14.44 -5.53
N ASP A 65 -7.71 -15.60 -6.12
CA ASP A 65 -6.44 -16.33 -5.96
C ASP A 65 -5.23 -15.66 -6.67
N GLU A 66 -5.48 -14.66 -7.51
CA GLU A 66 -4.48 -13.92 -8.29
C GLU A 66 -4.21 -12.52 -7.71
N LEU A 67 -4.92 -12.12 -6.65
CA LEU A 67 -4.75 -10.83 -5.99
C LEU A 67 -3.46 -10.80 -5.17
N MET A 68 -2.72 -9.69 -5.26
CA MET A 68 -1.50 -9.50 -4.49
C MET A 68 -1.82 -9.31 -3.00
N THR A 69 -1.17 -10.09 -2.14
CA THR A 69 -1.24 -9.89 -0.68
C THR A 69 -0.13 -8.96 -0.18
N CYS A 70 -0.26 -8.49 1.05
CA CYS A 70 0.82 -7.75 1.72
C CYS A 70 2.09 -8.59 1.88
N ALA A 71 1.95 -9.89 2.11
CA ALA A 71 3.09 -10.82 2.16
C ALA A 71 3.83 -10.88 0.81
N ASP A 72 3.12 -10.89 -0.31
CA ASP A 72 3.72 -10.88 -1.65
C ASP A 72 4.44 -9.54 -1.91
N ALA A 73 3.78 -8.43 -1.59
CA ALA A 73 4.37 -7.10 -1.70
C ALA A 73 5.62 -6.96 -0.81
N GLU A 74 5.60 -7.52 0.41
CA GLU A 74 6.76 -7.56 1.29
C GLU A 74 7.89 -8.40 0.72
N ALA A 75 7.60 -9.57 0.13
CA ALA A 75 8.61 -10.41 -0.49
C ALA A 75 9.31 -9.69 -1.66
N LEU A 76 8.57 -8.90 -2.45
CA LEU A 76 9.11 -8.05 -3.51
C LEU A 76 9.95 -6.89 -2.94
N ALA A 77 9.39 -6.14 -2.00
CA ALA A 77 10.05 -4.97 -1.42
C ALA A 77 11.29 -5.33 -0.57
N ALA A 78 11.33 -6.53 0.02
CA ALA A 78 12.49 -7.01 0.78
C ALA A 78 13.69 -7.35 -0.12
N GLN A 79 13.47 -7.68 -1.39
CA GLN A 79 14.53 -7.90 -2.37
C GLN A 79 15.17 -6.59 -2.82
N ASP A 80 14.50 -5.46 -2.60
CA ASP A 80 14.95 -4.15 -3.06
C ASP A 80 14.60 -3.04 -2.04
N PRO A 81 15.24 -3.06 -0.85
CA PRO A 81 14.82 -2.27 0.31
C PRO A 81 15.12 -0.77 0.20
N ASP A 82 15.97 -0.36 -0.75
CA ASP A 82 16.43 1.03 -0.92
C ASP A 82 15.51 1.87 -1.81
N HIS A 83 14.22 1.52 -1.84
CA HIS A 83 13.19 2.21 -2.63
C HIS A 83 11.95 2.56 -1.81
N ASP A 84 11.22 3.58 -2.27
CA ASP A 84 9.94 3.96 -1.67
C ASP A 84 8.85 3.00 -2.11
N TRP A 85 8.56 2.02 -1.26
CA TRP A 85 7.50 1.05 -1.49
C TRP A 85 6.20 1.48 -0.82
N ARG A 86 5.12 1.54 -1.60
CA ARG A 86 3.80 1.93 -1.09
C ARG A 86 2.68 1.04 -1.57
N ILE A 87 1.79 0.65 -0.65
CA ILE A 87 0.49 0.06 -0.98
C ILE A 87 -0.50 1.22 -1.07
N VAL A 88 -1.11 1.40 -2.24
CA VAL A 88 -2.09 2.45 -2.50
C VAL A 88 -3.46 1.82 -2.68
N LEU A 89 -4.42 2.21 -1.85
CA LEU A 89 -5.81 1.77 -1.93
C LEU A 89 -6.70 3.00 -2.05
N TYR A 90 -7.45 3.11 -3.15
CA TYR A 90 -8.34 4.23 -3.40
C TYR A 90 -9.69 3.69 -3.91
N GLY A 91 -10.60 3.50 -2.96
CA GLY A 91 -11.96 3.05 -3.23
C GLY A 91 -12.98 4.19 -3.13
N PRO A 92 -14.28 3.91 -3.27
CA PRO A 92 -15.31 4.94 -3.36
C PRO A 92 -15.45 5.75 -2.06
N LEU A 93 -15.37 5.07 -0.92
CA LEU A 93 -15.65 5.67 0.41
C LEU A 93 -14.41 5.87 1.29
N ALA A 94 -13.22 5.54 0.77
CA ALA A 94 -11.96 5.76 1.48
C ALA A 94 -10.76 5.56 0.55
N GLY A 95 -9.74 6.40 0.75
CA GLY A 95 -8.37 6.17 0.30
C GLY A 95 -7.41 5.96 1.46
N ARG A 96 -6.41 5.11 1.27
CA ARG A 96 -5.28 4.86 2.18
C ARG A 96 -4.01 4.61 1.38
N THR A 97 -2.90 5.17 1.87
CA THR A 97 -1.56 4.83 1.40
C THR A 97 -0.73 4.33 2.56
N TYR A 98 -0.14 3.14 2.42
CA TYR A 98 0.78 2.56 3.38
C TYR A 98 2.19 2.58 2.81
N GLN A 99 3.18 3.00 3.61
CA GLN A 99 4.59 2.98 3.24
C GLN A 99 5.31 1.85 3.99
N ARG A 100 6.24 1.17 3.33
CA ARG A 100 7.10 0.20 3.98
C ARG A 100 8.13 0.90 4.88
N HIS A 101 8.09 0.63 6.18
CA HIS A 101 8.94 1.24 7.21
C HIS A 101 10.10 0.32 7.67
N GLY A 102 10.26 -0.82 7.01
CA GLY A 102 11.18 -1.90 7.35
C GLY A 102 10.49 -3.27 7.17
N PRO A 103 11.20 -4.38 7.49
CA PRO A 103 10.68 -5.73 7.29
C PRO A 103 9.30 -5.95 7.92
N GLY A 104 8.32 -6.30 7.08
CA GLY A 104 6.94 -6.59 7.47
C GLY A 104 6.14 -5.41 8.04
N ARG A 105 6.67 -4.18 7.99
CA ARG A 105 6.07 -3.01 8.62
C ARG A 105 5.52 -2.05 7.57
N TRP A 106 4.28 -2.26 7.16
CA TRP A 106 3.55 -1.40 6.23
C TRP A 106 2.66 -0.43 7.00
N MET A 107 3.07 0.82 7.12
CA MET A 107 2.43 1.81 7.98
C MET A 107 1.61 2.81 7.17
N LEU A 108 0.39 3.11 7.62
CA LEU A 108 -0.45 4.14 7.03
C LEU A 108 0.24 5.49 7.12
N VAL A 109 0.36 6.20 6.01
CA VAL A 109 0.98 7.53 5.93
C VAL A 109 0.06 8.57 5.30
N GLU A 110 -1.01 8.14 4.62
CA GLU A 110 -2.00 9.03 4.02
C GLU A 110 -3.39 8.39 4.06
N LYS A 111 -4.43 9.22 4.20
CA LYS A 111 -5.84 8.82 4.06
C LYS A 111 -6.67 9.94 3.41
N ASN A 112 -7.73 9.57 2.70
CA ASN A 112 -8.72 10.49 2.14
C ASN A 112 -10.12 9.85 2.13
N GLU A 113 -11.15 10.59 1.71
CA GLU A 113 -12.56 10.18 1.72
C GLU A 113 -12.95 9.24 0.58
N GLY A 114 -12.01 8.88 -0.32
CA GLY A 114 -12.31 8.16 -1.55
C GLY A 114 -12.70 9.11 -2.67
N PHE A 115 -13.37 8.59 -3.70
CA PHE A 115 -13.76 9.34 -4.89
C PHE A 115 -15.27 9.60 -5.05
N ALA A 116 -16.11 9.12 -4.13
CA ALA A 116 -17.56 9.23 -4.21
C ALA A 116 -18.14 10.19 -3.18
#